data_AF-A0A2H5QJ33-F1
#
_entry.id   AF-A0A2H5QJ33-F1
#
_cell.length_a   1.000
_cell.length_b   1.000
_cell.length_c   1.000
_cell.angle_alpha   90.00
_cell.angle_beta   90.00
_cell.angle_gamma   90.00
#
_symmetry.space_group_name_H-M   'P 1'
#
loop_
_entity.id
_entity.type
_entity.pdbx_description
1 polymer ?
#
loop_
_entity_poly.entity_id
_entity_poly.type
_entity_poly.pdbx_seq_one_letter_code
_entity_poly.pdbx_strand_id
1 'polypeptide(L)'
;MTVLLSKEKPSPSSAFVEAVEEITRLYRSLPPRPSIEQVEAAMSVLQTVDTEEQTKLDEITKQEKPRDVSEDLFSVLQQFKKTMVLFQSCEQRKEASHLVEVDKLYGIFDELVRRASGLVSGDNQMEKVAAFADSGGKIEKESVITDETLVKTREDGEIKKDGLKDLVKSASTKGSFFIGEENTEKLSLMKMAAVIENSAKTGAVVLDLRGKLTDQIEWLPVSIGKLKDVTELNLSENRIMALPSSIAGIKTLKKLDIHSNQLINLPDSFGDLISLIDLDLHANRLKTLPATFGNLINLMNLDLGSNEFTHLPDTIGCLTSLKTLNVETNELEDLPYTIGNCSSLTELRLDFNQLRALPEAIGKLECLEILTLHYNRIKGLPTTIGNLTKLKELDVSFNELESITENLCFAVSLKKLNVGNNFADLRALPRSIGNLEMLEQLDISDDQIRILPDSFRLLSKLRVFRTDETPLEVPPRQVAKLGAQAVVQFMVDLVANRDAKSQPVDEEKKSFWLTLCSICWPFRKRGAITSV
;
A
#
# COMPACT_ATOMS: atom_id res chain seq x y z
N MET A 1 78.65 -46.48 16.57
CA MET A 1 78.81 -45.01 16.53
C MET A 1 78.16 -44.55 15.24
N THR A 2 76.88 -44.19 15.31
CA THR A 2 76.00 -44.10 14.14
C THR A 2 75.85 -42.65 13.73
N VAL A 3 76.41 -42.26 12.58
CA VAL A 3 76.33 -40.89 12.08
C VAL A 3 74.99 -40.67 11.39
N LEU A 4 74.08 -39.98 12.06
CA LEU A 4 72.86 -39.45 11.45
C LEU A 4 73.23 -38.26 10.56
N LEU A 5 73.41 -38.52 9.26
CA LEU A 5 73.51 -37.48 8.24
C LEU A 5 72.13 -36.85 8.05
N SER A 6 71.96 -35.64 8.57
CA SER A 6 70.85 -34.75 8.25
C SER A 6 70.85 -34.46 6.74
N LYS A 7 69.87 -35.00 6.01
CA LYS A 7 69.57 -34.52 4.65
C LYS A 7 68.98 -33.12 4.75
N GLU A 8 69.83 -32.11 4.65
CA GLU A 8 69.38 -30.75 4.36
C GLU A 8 68.59 -30.78 3.03
N LYS A 9 67.38 -30.19 3.02
CA LYS A 9 66.70 -29.93 1.76
C LYS A 9 67.61 -28.99 0.95
N PRO A 10 67.90 -29.28 -0.33
CA PRO A 10 68.70 -28.36 -1.13
C PRO A 10 67.99 -27.00 -1.17
N SER A 11 68.75 -25.93 -0.94
CA SER A 11 68.25 -24.56 -1.09
C SER A 11 67.65 -24.39 -2.49
N PRO A 12 66.46 -23.79 -2.64
CA PRO A 12 65.86 -23.54 -3.94
C PRO A 12 66.83 -22.76 -4.83
N SER A 13 66.88 -23.09 -6.12
CA SER A 13 67.75 -22.39 -7.07
C SER A 13 67.30 -20.92 -7.24
N SER A 14 68.23 -20.02 -7.60
CA SER A 14 67.92 -18.60 -7.83
C SER A 14 66.73 -18.44 -8.79
N ALA A 15 66.77 -19.13 -9.92
CA ALA A 15 65.70 -19.14 -10.92
C ALA A 15 64.33 -19.66 -10.40
N PHE A 16 64.32 -20.54 -9.40
CA PHE A 16 63.07 -20.98 -8.76
C PHE A 16 62.50 -19.89 -7.85
N VAL A 17 63.36 -19.22 -7.07
CA VAL A 17 62.95 -18.09 -6.21
C VAL A 17 62.45 -16.93 -7.08
N GLU A 18 63.20 -16.56 -8.12
CA GLU A 18 62.82 -15.55 -9.11
C GLU A 18 61.46 -15.84 -9.76
N ALA A 19 61.17 -17.11 -10.11
CA ALA A 19 59.88 -17.49 -10.67
C ALA A 19 58.72 -17.35 -9.67
N VAL A 20 58.91 -17.69 -8.40
CA VAL A 20 57.90 -17.53 -7.34
C VAL A 20 57.67 -16.05 -7.01
N GLU A 21 58.74 -15.24 -6.98
CA GLU A 21 58.66 -13.79 -6.82
C GLU A 21 57.91 -13.14 -8.00
N GLU A 22 58.16 -13.57 -9.23
CA GLU A 22 57.48 -13.08 -10.43
C GLU A 22 55.98 -13.43 -10.44
N ILE A 23 55.61 -14.67 -10.11
CA ILE A 23 54.20 -15.07 -9.94
C ILE A 23 53.52 -14.20 -8.87
N THR A 24 54.20 -13.98 -7.75
CA THR A 24 53.68 -13.13 -6.65
C THR A 24 53.53 -11.67 -7.08
N ARG A 25 54.47 -11.15 -7.87
CA ARG A 25 54.44 -9.78 -8.42
C ARG A 25 53.27 -9.61 -9.38
N LEU A 26 53.08 -10.55 -10.30
CA LEU A 26 51.97 -10.53 -11.27
C LEU A 26 50.61 -10.62 -10.56
N TYR A 27 50.45 -11.52 -9.59
CA TYR A 27 49.20 -11.64 -8.82
C TYR A 27 48.88 -10.35 -8.04
N ARG A 28 49.89 -9.68 -7.44
CA ARG A 28 49.71 -8.38 -6.77
C ARG A 28 49.44 -7.21 -7.71
N SER A 29 49.67 -7.36 -9.02
CA SER A 29 49.41 -6.32 -10.03
C SER A 29 47.99 -6.36 -10.60
N LEU A 30 47.21 -7.40 -10.26
CA LEU A 30 45.81 -7.52 -10.62
C LEU A 30 44.97 -6.39 -9.96
N PRO A 31 43.79 -6.05 -10.53
CA PRO A 31 42.87 -5.10 -9.90
C PRO A 31 42.37 -5.58 -8.51
N PRO A 32 41.53 -4.82 -7.80
CA PRO A 32 40.80 -5.37 -6.66
C PRO A 32 39.90 -6.54 -7.11
N ARG A 33 39.92 -7.66 -6.39
CA ARG A 33 38.96 -8.75 -6.59
C ARG A 33 37.56 -8.27 -6.16
N PRO A 34 36.50 -8.49 -6.97
CA PRO A 34 35.14 -8.18 -6.55
C PRO A 34 34.76 -9.01 -5.31
N SER A 35 33.95 -8.45 -4.42
CA SER A 35 33.45 -9.21 -3.26
C SER A 35 32.38 -10.21 -3.70
N ILE A 36 32.15 -11.25 -2.89
CA ILE A 36 31.14 -12.29 -3.20
C ILE A 36 29.75 -11.64 -3.35
N GLU A 37 29.43 -10.66 -2.52
CA GLU A 37 28.19 -9.87 -2.57
C GLU A 37 28.03 -9.14 -3.91
N GLN A 38 29.13 -8.58 -4.45
CA GLN A 38 29.11 -7.89 -5.74
C GLN A 38 28.90 -8.87 -6.90
N VAL A 39 29.48 -10.07 -6.83
CA VAL A 39 29.28 -11.12 -7.85
C VAL A 39 27.85 -11.68 -7.77
N GLU A 40 27.31 -11.93 -6.57
CA GLU A 40 25.93 -12.37 -6.36
C GLU A 40 24.90 -11.34 -6.85
N ALA A 41 25.11 -10.07 -6.50
CA ALA A 41 24.29 -8.96 -6.98
C ALA A 41 24.34 -8.86 -8.52
N ALA A 42 25.53 -8.99 -9.12
CA ALA A 42 25.72 -8.93 -10.56
C ALA A 42 24.96 -10.07 -11.27
N MET A 43 25.07 -11.31 -10.79
CA MET A 43 24.32 -12.45 -11.32
C MET A 43 22.80 -12.22 -11.21
N SER A 44 22.31 -11.65 -10.11
CA SER A 44 20.88 -11.33 -9.97
C SER A 44 20.42 -10.21 -10.90
N VAL A 45 21.27 -9.21 -11.18
CA VAL A 45 20.97 -8.15 -12.14
C VAL A 45 20.88 -8.72 -13.55
N LEU A 46 21.85 -9.55 -13.96
CA LEU A 46 21.82 -10.24 -15.26
C LEU A 46 20.52 -11.05 -15.43
N GLN A 47 20.17 -11.89 -14.45
CA GLN A 47 18.94 -12.68 -14.49
C GLN A 47 17.68 -11.80 -14.63
N THR A 48 17.62 -10.67 -13.93
CA THR A 48 16.47 -9.76 -13.99
C THR A 48 16.35 -9.12 -15.38
N VAL A 49 17.47 -8.61 -15.92
CA VAL A 49 17.48 -7.97 -17.25
C VAL A 49 17.18 -8.99 -18.35
N ASP A 50 17.67 -10.23 -18.26
CA ASP A 50 17.37 -11.29 -19.23
C ASP A 50 15.86 -11.64 -19.25
N THR A 51 15.20 -11.71 -18.07
CA THR A 51 13.75 -11.95 -18.00
C THR A 51 12.92 -10.79 -18.56
N GLU A 52 13.36 -9.55 -18.33
CA GLU A 52 12.69 -8.34 -18.79
C GLU A 52 12.87 -8.14 -20.31
N GLU A 53 14.06 -8.42 -20.83
CA GLU A 53 14.37 -8.45 -22.27
C GLU A 53 13.42 -9.41 -23.00
N GLN A 54 13.30 -10.65 -22.51
CA GLN A 54 12.41 -11.66 -23.09
C GLN A 54 10.94 -11.22 -23.07
N THR A 55 10.45 -10.72 -21.92
CA THR A 55 9.05 -10.30 -21.76
C THR A 55 8.68 -9.18 -22.73
N LYS A 56 9.49 -8.12 -22.81
CA LYS A 56 9.28 -7.00 -23.74
C LYS A 56 9.35 -7.43 -25.22
N LEU A 57 10.28 -8.32 -25.57
CA LEU A 57 10.39 -8.84 -26.94
C LEU A 57 9.15 -9.68 -27.36
N ASP A 58 8.60 -10.46 -26.44
CA ASP A 58 7.36 -11.23 -26.67
C ASP A 58 6.13 -10.32 -26.79
N GLU A 59 6.01 -9.27 -25.97
CA GLU A 59 4.95 -8.28 -26.09
C GLU A 59 4.98 -7.55 -27.44
N ILE A 60 6.15 -7.09 -27.88
CA ILE A 60 6.31 -6.43 -29.19
C ILE A 60 5.92 -7.40 -30.33
N THR A 61 6.24 -8.69 -30.19
CA THR A 61 5.89 -9.73 -31.17
C THR A 61 4.38 -9.99 -31.25
N LYS A 62 3.66 -9.84 -30.13
CA LYS A 62 2.20 -10.03 -30.04
C LYS A 62 1.38 -8.80 -30.43
N GLN A 63 1.99 -7.64 -30.68
CA GLN A 63 1.26 -6.43 -31.08
C GLN A 63 0.54 -6.63 -32.42
N GLU A 64 -0.75 -6.33 -32.46
CA GLU A 64 -1.55 -6.29 -33.69
C GLU A 64 -1.30 -5.01 -34.48
N LYS A 65 -1.41 -5.11 -35.82
CA LYS A 65 -1.22 -3.96 -36.71
C LYS A 65 -2.41 -2.99 -36.63
N PRO A 66 -2.18 -1.68 -36.43
CA PRO A 66 -3.23 -0.66 -36.54
C PRO A 66 -3.86 -0.61 -37.93
N ARG A 67 -5.17 -0.33 -38.01
CA ARG A 67 -5.95 -0.39 -39.26
C ARG A 67 -5.43 0.52 -40.38
N ASP A 68 -4.83 1.65 -40.02
CA ASP A 68 -4.39 2.70 -40.95
C ASP A 68 -2.87 2.64 -41.28
N VAL A 69 -2.18 1.56 -40.89
CA VAL A 69 -0.73 1.39 -41.06
C VAL A 69 -0.42 0.26 -42.06
N SER A 70 0.54 0.50 -42.97
CA SER A 70 0.99 -0.54 -43.91
C SER A 70 1.78 -1.64 -43.19
N GLU A 71 1.76 -2.86 -43.75
CA GLU A 71 2.46 -4.01 -43.16
C GLU A 71 3.96 -3.73 -43.02
N ASP A 72 4.58 -3.19 -44.06
CA ASP A 72 6.01 -2.86 -44.08
C ASP A 72 6.37 -1.86 -42.97
N LEU A 73 5.60 -0.77 -42.82
CA LEU A 73 5.86 0.25 -41.80
C LEU A 73 5.65 -0.31 -40.37
N PHE A 74 4.66 -1.18 -40.18
CA PHE A 74 4.45 -1.85 -38.90
C PHE A 74 5.58 -2.82 -38.56
N SER A 75 6.07 -3.60 -39.54
CA SER A 75 7.21 -4.50 -39.34
C SER A 75 8.49 -3.76 -38.98
N VAL A 76 8.75 -2.60 -39.62
CA VAL A 76 9.88 -1.71 -39.30
C VAL A 76 9.73 -1.13 -37.90
N LEU A 77 8.52 -0.73 -37.50
CA LEU A 77 8.25 -0.26 -36.14
C LEU A 77 8.49 -1.36 -35.09
N GLN A 78 8.02 -2.59 -35.33
CA GLN A 78 8.31 -3.73 -34.45
C GLN A 78 9.80 -4.03 -34.37
N GLN A 79 10.52 -4.02 -35.49
CA GLN A 79 11.97 -4.22 -35.52
C GLN A 79 12.69 -3.12 -34.73
N PHE A 80 12.31 -1.85 -34.91
CA PHE A 80 12.89 -0.73 -34.18
C PHE A 80 12.67 -0.85 -32.67
N LYS A 81 11.44 -1.18 -32.23
CA LYS A 81 11.12 -1.45 -30.82
C LYS A 81 11.99 -2.59 -30.26
N LYS A 82 12.11 -3.72 -30.97
CA LYS A 82 12.95 -4.86 -30.55
C LYS A 82 14.43 -4.46 -30.42
N THR A 83 14.96 -3.70 -31.39
CA THR A 83 16.33 -3.20 -31.34
C THR A 83 16.57 -2.25 -30.17
N MET A 84 15.60 -1.39 -29.83
CA MET A 84 15.70 -0.53 -28.64
C MET A 84 15.73 -1.32 -27.33
N VAL A 85 14.90 -2.37 -27.19
CA VAL A 85 14.92 -3.26 -26.00
C VAL A 85 16.30 -3.92 -25.85
N LEU A 86 16.83 -4.54 -26.92
CA LEU A 86 18.16 -5.16 -26.91
C LEU A 86 19.28 -4.17 -26.56
N PHE A 87 19.19 -2.93 -27.04
CA PHE A 87 20.15 -1.88 -26.73
C PHE A 87 20.10 -1.46 -25.25
N GLN A 88 18.90 -1.25 -24.69
CA GLN A 88 18.71 -0.90 -23.29
C GLN A 88 19.20 -2.01 -22.35
N SER A 89 18.84 -3.26 -22.65
CA SER A 89 19.30 -4.43 -21.88
C SER A 89 20.82 -4.60 -21.94
N CYS A 90 21.46 -4.31 -23.08
CA CYS A 90 22.92 -4.36 -23.20
C CYS A 90 23.62 -3.35 -22.27
N GLU A 91 23.15 -2.10 -22.22
CA GLU A 91 23.70 -1.10 -21.30
C GLU A 91 23.43 -1.45 -19.83
N GLN A 92 22.25 -1.99 -19.49
CA GLN A 92 21.94 -2.45 -18.12
C GLN A 92 22.80 -3.66 -17.68
N ARG A 93 23.13 -4.59 -18.59
CA ARG A 93 23.98 -5.76 -18.30
C ARG A 93 25.47 -5.43 -18.15
N LYS A 94 25.94 -4.33 -18.74
CA LYS A 94 27.37 -3.99 -18.92
C LYS A 94 28.22 -4.08 -17.64
N GLU A 95 27.79 -3.43 -16.56
CA GLU A 95 28.50 -3.42 -15.27
C GLU A 95 28.52 -4.81 -14.62
N ALA A 96 27.37 -5.49 -14.62
CA ALA A 96 27.20 -6.81 -14.03
C ALA A 96 27.98 -7.91 -14.78
N SER A 97 27.94 -7.90 -16.12
CA SER A 97 28.73 -8.81 -16.96
C SER A 97 30.22 -8.67 -16.68
N HIS A 98 30.73 -7.42 -16.59
CA HIS A 98 32.14 -7.18 -16.32
C HIS A 98 32.58 -7.73 -14.96
N LEU A 99 31.79 -7.53 -13.89
CA LEU A 99 32.08 -8.09 -12.57
C LEU A 99 32.14 -9.63 -12.58
N VAL A 100 31.19 -10.28 -13.27
CA VAL A 100 31.15 -11.75 -13.40
C VAL A 100 32.32 -12.29 -14.25
N GLU A 101 32.75 -11.56 -15.29
CA GLU A 101 33.94 -11.91 -16.07
C GLU A 101 35.23 -11.78 -15.26
N VAL A 102 35.35 -10.71 -14.45
CA VAL A 102 36.51 -10.49 -13.58
C VAL A 102 36.62 -11.60 -12.53
N ASP A 103 35.53 -12.02 -11.88
CA ASP A 103 35.59 -13.14 -10.93
C ASP A 103 36.00 -14.47 -11.59
N LYS A 104 35.49 -14.77 -12.80
CA LYS A 104 35.94 -15.94 -13.58
C LYS A 104 37.45 -15.90 -13.86
N LEU A 105 38.02 -14.74 -14.15
CA LEU A 105 39.47 -14.58 -14.32
C LEU A 105 40.22 -14.83 -13.00
N TYR A 106 39.71 -14.39 -11.85
CA TYR A 106 40.29 -14.74 -10.55
C TYR A 106 40.26 -16.25 -10.28
N GLY A 107 39.19 -16.96 -10.64
CA GLY A 107 39.15 -18.42 -10.55
C GLY A 107 40.28 -19.11 -11.34
N ILE A 108 40.66 -18.56 -12.50
CA ILE A 108 41.81 -19.06 -13.28
C ILE A 108 43.13 -18.73 -12.57
N PHE A 109 43.30 -17.52 -12.03
CA PHE A 109 44.51 -17.15 -11.28
C PHE A 109 44.66 -17.97 -9.99
N ASP A 110 43.57 -18.23 -9.27
CA ASP A 110 43.56 -19.07 -8.05
C ASP A 110 44.05 -20.50 -8.36
N GLU A 111 43.59 -21.10 -9.47
CA GLU A 111 44.04 -22.42 -9.92
C GLU A 111 45.52 -22.44 -10.32
N LEU A 112 46.02 -21.39 -10.98
CA LEU A 112 47.44 -21.23 -11.30
C LEU A 112 48.30 -21.09 -10.04
N VAL A 113 47.84 -20.30 -9.05
CA VAL A 113 48.51 -20.14 -7.75
C VAL A 113 48.48 -21.44 -6.95
N ARG A 114 47.37 -22.19 -6.95
CA ARG A 114 47.26 -23.52 -6.33
C ARG A 114 48.26 -24.50 -6.94
N ARG A 115 48.39 -24.52 -8.27
CA ARG A 115 49.37 -25.35 -8.98
C ARG A 115 50.82 -24.96 -8.65
N ALA A 116 51.12 -23.66 -8.60
CA ALA A 116 52.43 -23.17 -8.18
C ALA A 116 52.74 -23.58 -6.73
N SER A 117 51.78 -23.43 -5.81
CA SER A 117 51.92 -23.80 -4.40
C SER A 117 52.20 -25.31 -4.21
N GLY A 118 51.54 -26.18 -4.97
CA GLY A 118 51.83 -27.63 -4.95
C GLY A 118 53.25 -27.96 -5.39
N LEU A 119 53.76 -27.30 -6.43
CA LEU A 119 55.14 -27.45 -6.90
C LEU A 119 56.17 -26.91 -5.89
N VAL A 120 55.82 -25.88 -5.11
CA VAL A 120 56.68 -25.32 -4.04
C VAL A 120 56.68 -26.18 -2.78
N SER A 121 55.54 -26.77 -2.43
CA SER A 121 55.37 -27.58 -1.20
C SER A 121 56.06 -28.94 -1.27
N GLY A 122 56.30 -29.46 -2.48
CA GLY A 122 57.06 -30.69 -2.74
C GLY A 122 56.21 -31.96 -2.85
N ASP A 123 54.88 -31.83 -2.90
CA ASP A 123 53.97 -32.95 -3.13
C ASP A 123 53.96 -33.34 -4.61
N ASN A 124 54.90 -34.20 -4.98
CA ASN A 124 54.95 -34.85 -6.29
C ASN A 124 53.80 -35.86 -6.45
N GLN A 125 52.62 -35.38 -6.86
CA GLN A 125 51.74 -36.18 -7.72
C GLN A 125 52.16 -35.99 -9.18
N MET A 126 53.27 -36.65 -9.56
CA MET A 126 53.63 -36.85 -10.97
C MET A 126 52.70 -37.90 -11.60
N GLU A 127 51.41 -37.59 -11.76
CA GLU A 127 50.55 -38.32 -12.70
C GLU A 127 49.34 -37.45 -13.13
N LYS A 128 49.14 -37.32 -14.46
CA LYS A 128 48.16 -36.49 -15.21
C LYS A 128 48.59 -35.06 -15.59
N VAL A 129 49.52 -34.97 -16.54
CA VAL A 129 49.77 -33.74 -17.35
C VAL A 129 49.44 -33.95 -18.85
N ALA A 130 48.91 -35.12 -19.22
CA ALA A 130 48.69 -35.50 -20.62
C ALA A 130 47.22 -35.84 -20.93
N ALA A 131 46.30 -34.87 -20.83
CA ALA A 131 44.96 -34.91 -21.47
C ALA A 131 44.16 -33.59 -21.30
N PHE A 132 44.59 -32.45 -21.85
CA PHE A 132 43.70 -31.28 -22.04
C PHE A 132 44.07 -30.39 -23.25
N ALA A 133 44.84 -30.93 -24.21
CA ALA A 133 45.12 -30.27 -25.49
C ALA A 133 44.10 -30.64 -26.59
N ASP A 134 42.89 -31.06 -26.22
CA ASP A 134 41.72 -31.06 -27.10
C ASP A 134 40.41 -31.14 -26.28
N SER A 135 39.48 -30.22 -26.54
CA SER A 135 38.02 -30.32 -26.36
C SER A 135 37.37 -28.93 -26.31
N GLY A 136 36.86 -28.49 -27.46
CA GLY A 136 35.85 -27.42 -27.49
C GLY A 136 34.49 -27.95 -27.02
N GLY A 137 33.93 -27.33 -25.98
CA GLY A 137 32.49 -27.22 -25.69
C GLY A 137 31.65 -28.49 -25.48
N LYS A 138 31.22 -28.73 -24.22
CA LYS A 138 29.79 -28.80 -23.86
C LYS A 138 29.55 -28.79 -22.33
N ILE A 139 28.33 -28.46 -21.96
CA ILE A 139 27.82 -28.26 -20.59
C ILE A 139 27.18 -29.57 -20.07
N GLU A 140 27.43 -29.97 -18.81
CA GLU A 140 26.38 -30.23 -17.78
C GLU A 140 26.86 -30.93 -16.47
N LYS A 141 26.29 -30.46 -15.35
CA LYS A 141 25.88 -31.12 -14.08
C LYS A 141 26.90 -31.72 -13.07
N GLU A 142 26.98 -31.00 -11.94
CA GLU A 142 26.85 -31.44 -10.52
C GLU A 142 27.50 -32.74 -9.99
N SER A 143 28.35 -32.62 -8.96
CA SER A 143 28.00 -33.10 -7.59
C SER A 143 29.07 -32.80 -6.49
N VAL A 144 28.59 -32.17 -5.41
CA VAL A 144 28.74 -32.53 -3.97
C VAL A 144 30.14 -32.65 -3.28
N ILE A 145 30.45 -31.61 -2.48
CA ILE A 145 30.89 -31.58 -1.05
C ILE A 145 32.00 -32.53 -0.55
N THR A 146 33.07 -31.96 0.05
CA THR A 146 33.46 -32.20 1.47
C THR A 146 34.43 -31.15 2.03
N ASP A 147 34.24 -30.78 3.30
CA ASP A 147 35.05 -29.87 4.12
C ASP A 147 36.41 -30.48 4.54
N GLU A 148 37.40 -29.63 4.91
CA GLU A 148 37.82 -29.45 6.33
C GLU A 148 39.08 -28.58 6.56
N THR A 149 38.86 -27.35 7.07
CA THR A 149 39.55 -26.72 8.24
C THR A 149 41.05 -26.30 8.27
N LEU A 150 41.31 -25.38 9.22
CA LEU A 150 42.59 -24.87 9.80
C LEU A 150 43.27 -23.69 9.06
N VAL A 151 43.16 -22.39 9.42
CA VAL A 151 43.01 -21.58 10.67
C VAL A 151 44.34 -21.05 11.27
N LYS A 152 44.50 -19.70 11.31
CA LYS A 152 45.51 -18.86 12.04
C LYS A 152 46.98 -19.03 11.57
N THR A 153 47.91 -18.06 11.56
CA THR A 153 48.01 -16.58 11.81
C THR A 153 49.38 -16.09 11.23
N ARG A 154 49.78 -14.81 11.15
CA ARG A 154 49.33 -13.55 11.79
C ARG A 154 49.66 -12.29 10.94
N GLU A 155 49.28 -11.14 11.49
CA GLU A 155 49.71 -9.76 11.26
C GLU A 155 51.21 -9.50 11.50
N ASP A 156 51.83 -8.60 10.73
CA ASP A 156 52.30 -7.28 11.19
C ASP A 156 52.87 -6.45 10.01
N GLY A 157 52.62 -5.14 9.96
CA GLY A 157 53.19 -4.23 8.93
C GLY A 157 52.32 -3.05 8.50
N GLU A 158 52.12 -2.06 9.37
CA GLU A 158 51.39 -0.82 9.03
C GLU A 158 52.08 0.03 7.96
N ILE A 159 51.32 0.53 6.97
CA ILE A 159 51.57 1.83 6.33
C ILE A 159 50.24 2.61 6.26
N LYS A 160 50.32 3.90 6.61
CA LYS A 160 49.18 4.78 6.93
C LYS A 160 48.25 5.07 5.75
N LYS A 161 46.94 5.13 6.05
CA LYS A 161 45.96 5.97 5.34
C LYS A 161 45.20 6.79 6.36
N ASP A 162 45.44 8.10 6.39
CA ASP A 162 44.58 9.05 7.11
C ASP A 162 43.25 9.22 6.36
N GLY A 163 42.20 9.56 7.10
CA GLY A 163 40.90 9.92 6.53
C GLY A 163 39.79 8.87 6.66
N LEU A 164 39.53 8.36 7.88
CA LEU A 164 38.18 8.26 8.48
C LEU A 164 38.30 7.73 9.92
N LYS A 165 38.45 8.63 10.88
CA LYS A 165 38.21 8.37 12.30
C LYS A 165 37.45 9.55 12.88
N ASP A 166 36.15 9.35 13.07
CA ASP A 166 35.51 9.69 14.34
C ASP A 166 34.20 8.89 14.48
N LEU A 167 33.71 8.79 15.72
CA LEU A 167 32.44 8.15 16.11
C LEU A 167 32.36 6.61 16.03
N VAL A 168 33.16 5.96 16.90
CA VAL A 168 32.65 4.79 17.65
C VAL A 168 32.67 5.10 19.14
N LYS A 169 31.48 5.30 19.73
CA LYS A 169 31.25 5.14 21.16
C LYS A 169 29.98 4.35 21.44
N SER A 170 30.21 3.08 21.77
CA SER A 170 29.42 2.23 22.69
C SER A 170 27.91 2.01 22.47
N ALA A 171 27.61 0.72 22.30
CA ALA A 171 26.51 -0.04 22.91
C ALA A 171 25.15 -0.20 22.17
N SER A 172 24.96 -1.43 21.67
CA SER A 172 23.70 -2.19 21.63
C SER A 172 22.46 -1.59 20.96
N THR A 173 22.34 -1.80 19.65
CA THR A 173 21.05 -1.89 18.93
C THR A 173 21.21 -2.74 17.67
N LYS A 174 20.18 -3.49 17.28
CA LYS A 174 20.14 -4.19 15.98
C LYS A 174 20.03 -3.14 14.88
N GLY A 175 20.86 -3.26 13.84
CA GLY A 175 21.09 -2.17 12.87
C GLY A 175 19.88 -1.88 11.96
N SER A 176 19.39 -0.65 12.04
CA SER A 176 18.57 -0.01 11.00
C SER A 176 19.50 0.64 9.97
N PHE A 177 19.42 0.24 8.70
CA PHE A 177 20.19 0.88 7.61
C PHE A 177 19.45 2.12 7.09
N PHE A 178 19.61 3.25 7.80
CA PHE A 178 19.20 4.55 7.30
C PHE A 178 20.27 5.11 6.36
N ILE A 179 19.95 5.21 5.06
CA ILE A 179 20.68 6.06 4.12
C ILE A 179 20.00 7.43 4.18
N GLY A 180 20.69 8.44 4.70
CA GLY A 180 20.08 9.71 5.12
C GLY A 180 19.61 10.64 4.00
N GLU A 181 18.63 11.49 4.33
CA GLU A 181 18.08 12.54 3.47
C GLU A 181 19.04 13.75 3.34
N GLU A 182 20.15 13.62 2.60
CA GLU A 182 20.87 14.82 2.11
C GLU A 182 21.72 14.52 0.86
N ASN A 183 21.20 14.91 -0.31
CA ASN A 183 21.89 14.96 -1.61
C ASN A 183 22.71 13.70 -2.00
N THR A 184 22.22 12.51 -1.64
CA THR A 184 22.85 11.24 -1.96
C THR A 184 22.74 10.92 -3.44
N GLU A 185 23.85 10.52 -4.06
CA GLU A 185 23.89 9.97 -5.42
C GLU A 185 22.84 8.85 -5.58
N LYS A 186 21.87 9.05 -6.49
CA LYS A 186 20.83 8.04 -6.77
C LYS A 186 21.47 6.70 -7.13
N LEU A 187 20.93 5.61 -6.59
CA LEU A 187 21.46 4.26 -6.76
C LEU A 187 21.27 3.77 -8.20
N SER A 188 22.35 3.28 -8.82
CA SER A 188 22.26 2.46 -10.03
C SER A 188 21.68 1.08 -9.71
N LEU A 189 21.21 0.35 -10.73
CA LEU A 189 20.65 -0.99 -10.56
C LEU A 189 21.64 -1.95 -9.86
N MET A 190 22.93 -1.83 -10.19
CA MET A 190 24.00 -2.60 -9.57
C MET A 190 24.26 -2.21 -8.11
N LYS A 191 24.32 -0.91 -7.79
CA LYS A 191 24.45 -0.42 -6.41
C LYS A 191 23.25 -0.87 -5.55
N MET A 192 22.04 -0.79 -6.09
CA MET A 192 20.80 -1.22 -5.46
C MET A 192 20.80 -2.74 -5.18
N ALA A 193 21.16 -3.57 -6.16
CA ALA A 193 21.26 -5.02 -5.96
C ALA A 193 22.29 -5.38 -4.88
N ALA A 194 23.44 -4.69 -4.84
CA ALA A 194 24.44 -4.87 -3.78
C ALA A 194 23.93 -4.49 -2.38
N VAL A 195 23.11 -3.44 -2.25
CA VAL A 195 22.44 -3.09 -0.98
C VAL A 195 21.49 -4.22 -0.55
N ILE A 196 20.71 -4.79 -1.48
CA ILE A 196 19.80 -5.90 -1.19
C ILE A 196 20.54 -7.16 -0.71
N GLU A 197 21.60 -7.59 -1.40
CA GLU A 197 22.41 -8.74 -0.97
C GLU A 197 23.05 -8.50 0.40
N ASN A 198 23.58 -7.31 0.65
CA ASN A 198 24.18 -6.97 1.96
C ASN A 198 23.11 -6.92 3.08
N SER A 199 21.91 -6.40 2.82
CA SER A 199 20.79 -6.40 3.76
C SER A 199 20.32 -7.83 4.07
N ALA A 200 20.31 -8.73 3.07
CA ALA A 200 19.98 -10.15 3.26
C ALA A 200 21.03 -10.88 4.12
N LYS A 201 22.32 -10.55 3.99
CA LYS A 201 23.40 -11.15 4.81
C LYS A 201 23.48 -10.58 6.22
N THR A 202 23.15 -9.30 6.42
CA THR A 202 23.22 -8.63 7.73
C THR A 202 21.98 -8.82 8.59
N GLY A 203 20.91 -9.44 8.06
CA GLY A 203 19.65 -9.65 8.78
C GLY A 203 18.93 -8.33 9.08
N ALA A 204 18.95 -7.39 8.12
CA ALA A 204 18.32 -6.09 8.27
C ALA A 204 16.81 -6.25 8.51
N VAL A 205 16.27 -5.55 9.50
CA VAL A 205 14.84 -5.59 9.86
C VAL A 205 14.04 -4.54 9.09
N VAL A 206 14.68 -3.40 8.77
CA VAL A 206 14.11 -2.28 8.03
C VAL A 206 15.03 -1.98 6.85
N LEU A 207 14.45 -1.90 5.64
CA LEU A 207 15.13 -1.46 4.43
C LEU A 207 14.40 -0.26 3.83
N ASP A 208 15.06 0.89 3.80
CA ASP A 208 14.51 2.13 3.26
C ASP A 208 15.27 2.58 2.00
N LEU A 209 14.57 2.54 0.87
CA LEU A 209 14.99 2.99 -0.45
C LEU A 209 14.11 4.12 -1.01
N ARG A 210 13.36 4.85 -0.15
CA ARG A 210 12.51 5.99 -0.53
C ARG A 210 13.27 7.03 -1.35
N GLY A 211 12.81 7.29 -2.58
CA GLY A 211 13.41 8.25 -3.52
C GLY A 211 14.86 7.96 -3.94
N LYS A 212 15.46 6.83 -3.52
CA LYS A 212 16.90 6.56 -3.66
C LYS A 212 17.26 5.99 -5.03
N LEU A 213 16.30 5.56 -5.85
CA LEU A 213 16.57 4.92 -7.13
C LEU A 213 16.83 5.95 -8.26
N THR A 214 17.72 5.60 -9.19
CA THR A 214 17.91 6.37 -10.42
C THR A 214 16.66 6.36 -11.29
N ASP A 215 16.46 7.46 -12.01
CA ASP A 215 15.33 7.70 -12.92
C ASP A 215 15.15 6.65 -14.04
N GLN A 216 16.15 5.76 -14.24
CA GLN A 216 16.19 4.68 -15.21
C GLN A 216 15.79 3.30 -14.63
N ILE A 217 15.55 3.22 -13.31
CA ILE A 217 15.16 1.97 -12.64
C ILE A 217 13.64 1.90 -12.57
N GLU A 218 13.09 1.20 -13.54
CA GLU A 218 11.66 0.88 -13.65
C GLU A 218 11.30 -0.46 -12.96
N TRP A 219 12.29 -1.28 -12.58
CA TRP A 219 12.12 -2.66 -12.09
C TRP A 219 13.05 -2.94 -10.90
N LEU A 220 12.63 -3.81 -9.97
CA LEU A 220 13.49 -4.29 -8.87
C LEU A 220 14.20 -5.60 -9.25
N PRO A 221 15.44 -5.85 -8.80
CA PRO A 221 16.13 -7.12 -9.05
C PRO A 221 15.48 -8.28 -8.29
N VAL A 222 15.51 -9.48 -8.88
CA VAL A 222 14.91 -10.70 -8.29
C VAL A 222 15.52 -11.10 -6.93
N SER A 223 16.70 -10.58 -6.58
CA SER A 223 17.32 -10.75 -5.26
C SER A 223 16.52 -10.14 -4.11
N ILE A 224 15.55 -9.25 -4.37
CA ILE A 224 14.69 -8.68 -3.31
C ILE A 224 14.00 -9.77 -2.46
N GLY A 225 13.68 -10.92 -3.06
CA GLY A 225 13.12 -12.08 -2.36
C GLY A 225 14.06 -12.80 -1.38
N LYS A 226 15.36 -12.44 -1.34
CA LYS A 226 16.33 -12.99 -0.37
C LYS A 226 16.23 -12.34 1.03
N LEU A 227 15.51 -11.23 1.17
CA LEU A 227 15.40 -10.43 2.40
C LEU A 227 14.54 -11.11 3.48
N LYS A 228 14.97 -12.26 4.00
CA LYS A 228 14.16 -13.11 4.90
C LYS A 228 13.84 -12.50 6.26
N ASP A 229 14.61 -11.51 6.72
CA ASP A 229 14.47 -10.89 8.05
C ASP A 229 13.79 -9.50 8.01
N VAL A 230 13.53 -8.94 6.83
CA VAL A 230 12.96 -7.59 6.67
C VAL A 230 11.47 -7.59 7.03
N THR A 231 11.11 -6.84 8.06
CA THR A 231 9.71 -6.61 8.47
C THR A 231 9.15 -5.30 7.93
N GLU A 232 9.99 -4.34 7.55
CA GLU A 232 9.55 -3.05 7.00
C GLU A 232 10.38 -2.70 5.75
N LEU A 233 9.70 -2.50 4.62
CA LEU A 233 10.32 -2.15 3.34
C LEU A 233 9.68 -0.86 2.82
N ASN A 234 10.50 0.18 2.64
CA ASN A 234 10.09 1.42 1.98
C ASN A 234 10.75 1.53 0.60
N LEU A 235 9.92 1.65 -0.43
CA LEU A 235 10.25 1.79 -1.85
C LEU A 235 9.57 3.03 -2.47
N SER A 236 9.02 3.93 -1.66
CA SER A 236 8.19 5.04 -2.13
C SER A 236 8.98 6.12 -2.89
N GLU A 237 8.25 6.99 -3.61
CA GLU A 237 8.80 8.14 -4.34
C GLU A 237 9.86 7.78 -5.41
N ASN A 238 9.76 6.58 -5.97
CA ASN A 238 10.63 6.09 -7.05
C ASN A 238 9.86 6.06 -8.40
N ARG A 239 10.31 5.28 -9.38
CA ARG A 239 9.65 5.12 -10.70
C ARG A 239 9.39 3.66 -11.05
N ILE A 240 9.15 2.83 -10.04
CA ILE A 240 8.95 1.40 -10.18
C ILE A 240 7.64 1.15 -10.93
N MET A 241 7.71 0.44 -12.06
CA MET A 241 6.58 0.08 -12.92
C MET A 241 6.02 -1.32 -12.62
N ALA A 242 6.85 -2.23 -12.13
CA ALA A 242 6.43 -3.56 -11.67
C ALA A 242 7.30 -4.10 -10.53
N LEU A 243 6.68 -4.94 -9.70
CA LEU A 243 7.36 -5.74 -8.67
C LEU A 243 7.67 -7.14 -9.21
N PRO A 244 8.89 -7.68 -9.01
CA PRO A 244 9.19 -9.06 -9.38
C PRO A 244 8.43 -10.02 -8.46
N SER A 245 7.99 -11.17 -8.99
CA SER A 245 7.28 -12.21 -8.22
C SER A 245 8.06 -12.70 -6.99
N SER A 246 9.40 -12.60 -7.02
CA SER A 246 10.28 -12.86 -5.88
C SER A 246 10.00 -12.01 -4.63
N ILE A 247 9.29 -10.88 -4.72
CA ILE A 247 8.89 -10.06 -3.55
C ILE A 247 8.13 -10.89 -2.52
N ALA A 248 7.36 -11.88 -2.98
CA ALA A 248 6.65 -12.85 -2.17
C ALA A 248 7.57 -13.71 -1.28
N GLY A 249 8.89 -13.72 -1.50
CA GLY A 249 9.87 -14.39 -0.65
C GLY A 249 10.05 -13.75 0.74
N ILE A 250 9.69 -12.47 0.90
CA ILE A 250 9.81 -11.71 2.15
C ILE A 250 8.65 -12.07 3.11
N LYS A 251 8.62 -13.32 3.60
CA LYS A 251 7.52 -13.85 4.43
C LYS A 251 7.35 -13.16 5.79
N THR A 252 8.34 -12.40 6.22
CA THR A 252 8.37 -11.63 7.49
C THR A 252 7.86 -10.20 7.34
N LEU A 253 7.59 -9.73 6.11
CA LEU A 253 7.17 -8.36 5.82
C LEU A 253 5.84 -8.02 6.51
N LYS A 254 5.83 -6.94 7.28
CA LYS A 254 4.67 -6.40 8.03
C LYS A 254 4.24 -5.05 7.50
N LYS A 255 5.19 -4.20 7.12
CA LYS A 255 4.92 -2.92 6.47
C LYS A 255 5.59 -2.89 5.10
N LEU A 256 4.80 -2.65 4.06
CA LEU A 256 5.29 -2.34 2.73
C LEU A 256 4.76 -0.98 2.31
N ASP A 257 5.68 -0.05 2.11
CA ASP A 257 5.40 1.25 1.54
C ASP A 257 6.01 1.30 0.14
N ILE A 258 5.17 1.53 -0.88
CA ILE A 258 5.59 1.77 -2.27
C ILE A 258 4.78 2.91 -2.90
N HIS A 259 4.36 3.88 -2.07
CA HIS A 259 3.57 5.01 -2.54
C HIS A 259 4.34 5.89 -3.56
N SER A 260 3.64 6.68 -4.37
CA SER A 260 4.24 7.58 -5.37
C SER A 260 5.21 6.86 -6.32
N ASN A 261 4.72 5.82 -7.00
CA ASN A 261 5.46 5.04 -8.01
C ASN A 261 4.66 4.98 -9.33
N GLN A 262 4.94 4.01 -10.21
CA GLN A 262 4.25 3.84 -11.50
C GLN A 262 3.70 2.42 -11.68
N LEU A 263 3.40 1.72 -10.58
CA LEU A 263 2.95 0.32 -10.62
C LEU A 263 1.64 0.20 -11.39
N ILE A 264 1.64 -0.64 -12.44
CA ILE A 264 0.45 -0.92 -13.27
C ILE A 264 -0.32 -2.13 -12.72
N ASN A 265 0.41 -3.13 -12.21
CA ASN A 265 -0.14 -4.35 -11.60
C ASN A 265 0.75 -4.81 -10.44
N LEU A 266 0.19 -5.60 -9.53
CA LEU A 266 0.95 -6.42 -8.57
C LEU A 266 1.09 -7.85 -9.10
N PRO A 267 2.19 -8.58 -8.81
CA PRO A 267 2.36 -9.96 -9.26
C PRO A 267 1.37 -10.91 -8.57
N ASP A 268 0.99 -12.00 -9.24
CA ASP A 268 0.04 -13.00 -8.69
C ASP A 268 0.51 -13.64 -7.37
N SER A 269 1.81 -13.61 -7.06
CA SER A 269 2.37 -14.10 -5.80
C SER A 269 2.31 -13.10 -4.64
N PHE A 270 1.84 -11.86 -4.88
CA PHE A 270 1.80 -10.80 -3.87
C PHE A 270 0.95 -11.18 -2.64
N GLY A 271 -0.13 -11.94 -2.85
CA GLY A 271 -0.95 -12.49 -1.77
C GLY A 271 -0.22 -13.42 -0.79
N ASP A 272 0.97 -13.93 -1.14
CA ASP A 272 1.74 -14.80 -0.24
C ASP A 272 2.54 -14.02 0.83
N LEU A 273 2.41 -12.70 0.88
CA LEU A 273 2.92 -11.81 1.94
C LEU A 273 2.04 -11.88 3.20
N ILE A 274 1.78 -13.10 3.70
CA ILE A 274 0.78 -13.38 4.75
C ILE A 274 0.99 -12.66 6.09
N SER A 275 2.18 -12.10 6.33
CA SER A 275 2.53 -11.34 7.55
C SER A 275 2.21 -9.84 7.45
N LEU A 276 1.75 -9.36 6.29
CA LEU A 276 1.54 -7.94 6.02
C LEU A 276 0.38 -7.39 6.85
N ILE A 277 0.60 -6.22 7.45
CA ILE A 277 -0.31 -5.51 8.36
C ILE A 277 -0.61 -4.10 7.83
N ASP A 278 0.37 -3.46 7.19
CA ASP A 278 0.32 -2.09 6.71
C ASP A 278 0.84 -2.06 5.26
N LEU A 279 0.00 -1.61 4.33
CA LEU A 279 0.30 -1.57 2.90
C LEU A 279 -0.12 -0.24 2.30
N ASP A 280 0.88 0.53 1.84
CA ASP A 280 0.67 1.78 1.12
C ASP A 280 1.01 1.60 -0.37
N LEU A 281 -0.02 1.74 -1.21
CA LEU A 281 0.05 1.72 -2.67
C LEU A 281 -0.44 3.05 -3.27
N HIS A 282 -0.59 4.11 -2.48
CA HIS A 282 -1.15 5.38 -2.95
C HIS A 282 -0.28 6.00 -4.07
N ALA A 283 -0.91 6.74 -4.98
CA ALA A 283 -0.24 7.38 -6.12
C ALA A 283 0.56 6.39 -6.99
N ASN A 284 -0.17 5.42 -7.54
CA ASN A 284 0.33 4.46 -8.54
C ASN A 284 -0.63 4.45 -9.75
N ARG A 285 -0.56 3.42 -10.62
CA ARG A 285 -1.43 3.25 -11.80
C ARG A 285 -2.15 1.90 -11.79
N LEU A 286 -2.45 1.40 -10.58
CA LEU A 286 -3.10 0.11 -10.40
C LEU A 286 -4.55 0.16 -10.87
N LYS A 287 -4.96 -0.83 -11.67
CA LYS A 287 -6.34 -0.97 -12.18
C LYS A 287 -7.13 -2.07 -11.48
N THR A 288 -6.43 -3.02 -10.87
CA THR A 288 -6.99 -4.20 -10.18
C THR A 288 -5.96 -4.78 -9.19
N LEU A 289 -6.40 -5.65 -8.30
CA LEU A 289 -5.56 -6.43 -7.40
C LEU A 289 -5.58 -7.92 -7.84
N PRO A 290 -4.49 -8.68 -7.66
CA PRO A 290 -4.43 -10.09 -8.04
C PRO A 290 -5.42 -10.92 -7.24
N ALA A 291 -5.87 -12.06 -7.79
CA ALA A 291 -6.85 -12.93 -7.13
C ALA A 291 -6.36 -13.46 -5.77
N THR A 292 -5.04 -13.58 -5.58
CA THR A 292 -4.41 -13.99 -4.32
C THR A 292 -4.43 -12.92 -3.24
N PHE A 293 -4.77 -11.66 -3.53
CA PHE A 293 -4.72 -10.56 -2.57
C PHE A 293 -5.61 -10.80 -1.33
N GLY A 294 -6.68 -11.59 -1.46
CA GLY A 294 -7.52 -12.02 -0.33
C GLY A 294 -6.79 -12.90 0.71
N ASN A 295 -5.59 -13.41 0.42
CA ASN A 295 -4.76 -14.18 1.35
C ASN A 295 -4.11 -13.29 2.44
N LEU A 296 -4.13 -11.96 2.29
CA LEU A 296 -3.53 -11.00 3.23
C LEU A 296 -4.40 -10.80 4.50
N ILE A 297 -4.81 -11.91 5.14
CA ILE A 297 -5.79 -11.94 6.25
C ILE A 297 -5.38 -11.15 7.50
N ASN A 298 -4.10 -10.79 7.64
CA ASN A 298 -3.55 -9.99 8.74
C ASN A 298 -3.50 -8.48 8.44
N LEU A 299 -3.84 -8.07 7.21
CA LEU A 299 -3.77 -6.67 6.78
C LEU A 299 -4.77 -5.84 7.57
N MET A 300 -4.31 -4.75 8.17
CA MET A 300 -5.10 -3.83 8.99
C MET A 300 -5.27 -2.46 8.33
N ASN A 301 -4.25 -2.00 7.61
CA ASN A 301 -4.31 -0.75 6.85
C ASN A 301 -4.01 -1.02 5.39
N LEU A 302 -4.82 -0.46 4.50
CA LEU A 302 -4.63 -0.53 3.05
C LEU A 302 -4.95 0.84 2.44
N ASP A 303 -3.93 1.47 1.85
CA ASP A 303 -4.11 2.66 1.02
C ASP A 303 -3.96 2.32 -0.47
N LEU A 304 -5.01 2.58 -1.24
CA LEU A 304 -5.12 2.43 -2.69
C LEU A 304 -5.44 3.80 -3.36
N GLY A 305 -5.35 4.90 -2.61
CA GLY A 305 -5.76 6.23 -3.06
C GLY A 305 -4.93 6.74 -4.25
N SER A 306 -5.52 7.56 -5.12
CA SER A 306 -4.86 8.08 -6.33
C SER A 306 -4.31 6.97 -7.24
N ASN A 307 -5.19 6.08 -7.70
CA ASN A 307 -4.88 5.00 -8.64
C ASN A 307 -5.89 5.01 -9.81
N GLU A 308 -5.90 3.95 -10.63
CA GLU A 308 -6.77 3.80 -11.80
C GLU A 308 -7.82 2.68 -11.60
N PHE A 309 -8.26 2.44 -10.35
CA PHE A 309 -9.23 1.38 -10.04
C PHE A 309 -10.63 1.75 -10.54
N THR A 310 -11.21 0.90 -11.39
CA THR A 310 -12.63 0.99 -11.79
C THR A 310 -13.54 0.12 -10.92
N HIS A 311 -12.99 -0.94 -10.33
CA HIS A 311 -13.69 -1.89 -9.47
C HIS A 311 -12.71 -2.46 -8.43
N LEU A 312 -13.21 -2.79 -7.24
CA LEU A 312 -12.48 -3.63 -6.27
C LEU A 312 -12.88 -5.10 -6.47
N PRO A 313 -11.95 -6.07 -6.38
CA PRO A 313 -12.29 -7.48 -6.51
C PRO A 313 -13.04 -8.01 -5.29
N ASP A 314 -13.90 -9.01 -5.48
CA ASP A 314 -14.65 -9.68 -4.41
C ASP A 314 -13.75 -10.21 -3.28
N THR A 315 -12.47 -10.49 -3.56
CA THR A 315 -11.46 -10.94 -2.60
C THR A 315 -11.10 -9.90 -1.53
N ILE A 316 -11.49 -8.62 -1.69
CA ILE A 316 -11.36 -7.61 -0.63
C ILE A 316 -12.10 -8.05 0.65
N GLY A 317 -13.23 -8.73 0.51
CA GLY A 317 -14.02 -9.27 1.62
C GLY A 317 -13.35 -10.43 2.40
N CYS A 318 -12.19 -10.91 1.97
CA CYS A 318 -11.38 -11.87 2.72
C CYS A 318 -10.50 -11.19 3.80
N LEU A 319 -10.32 -9.86 3.72
CA LEU A 319 -9.47 -9.09 4.62
C LEU A 319 -10.18 -8.78 5.95
N THR A 320 -10.50 -9.83 6.71
CA THR A 320 -11.31 -9.73 7.94
C THR A 320 -10.67 -8.91 9.07
N SER A 321 -9.35 -8.75 9.05
CA SER A 321 -8.59 -7.89 10.00
C SER A 321 -8.51 -6.42 9.59
N LEU A 322 -9.00 -6.06 8.40
CA LEU A 322 -8.84 -4.70 7.84
C LEU A 322 -9.61 -3.69 8.68
N LYS A 323 -8.94 -2.59 9.04
CA LYS A 323 -9.45 -1.49 9.88
C LYS A 323 -9.59 -0.19 9.10
N THR A 324 -8.59 0.13 8.29
CA THR A 324 -8.61 1.29 7.40
C THR A 324 -8.50 0.83 5.95
N LEU A 325 -9.40 1.34 5.12
CA LEU A 325 -9.37 1.17 3.67
C LEU A 325 -9.55 2.54 3.02
N ASN A 326 -8.48 3.06 2.43
CA ASN A 326 -8.52 4.27 1.61
C ASN A 326 -8.52 3.89 0.12
N VAL A 327 -9.51 4.34 -0.64
CA VAL A 327 -9.59 4.17 -2.10
C VAL A 327 -10.01 5.50 -2.75
N GLU A 328 -9.67 6.62 -2.12
CA GLU A 328 -9.99 7.96 -2.63
C GLU A 328 -9.31 8.23 -3.99
N THR A 329 -9.85 9.16 -4.79
CA THR A 329 -9.27 9.56 -6.08
C THR A 329 -9.01 8.37 -7.01
N ASN A 330 -10.09 7.68 -7.38
CA ASN A 330 -10.09 6.53 -8.27
C ASN A 330 -11.29 6.63 -9.25
N GLU A 331 -11.53 5.59 -10.06
CA GLU A 331 -12.61 5.54 -11.04
C GLU A 331 -13.72 4.54 -10.65
N LEU A 332 -13.90 4.25 -9.35
CA LEU A 332 -14.84 3.21 -8.90
C LEU A 332 -16.29 3.55 -9.27
N GLU A 333 -16.96 2.67 -10.02
CA GLU A 333 -18.39 2.81 -10.35
C GLU A 333 -19.32 2.18 -9.30
N ASP A 334 -18.88 1.08 -8.66
CA ASP A 334 -19.60 0.31 -7.65
C ASP A 334 -18.64 -0.31 -6.62
N LEU A 335 -19.15 -0.74 -5.46
CA LEU A 335 -18.43 -1.55 -4.48
C LEU A 335 -18.89 -3.01 -4.50
N PRO A 336 -17.97 -4.00 -4.35
CA PRO A 336 -18.34 -5.40 -4.24
C PRO A 336 -19.16 -5.67 -2.98
N TYR A 337 -20.21 -6.48 -3.09
CA TYR A 337 -21.06 -6.86 -1.95
C TYR A 337 -20.29 -7.59 -0.83
N THR A 338 -19.12 -8.14 -1.12
CA THR A 338 -18.23 -8.79 -0.15
C THR A 338 -17.55 -7.80 0.81
N ILE A 339 -17.58 -6.48 0.54
CA ILE A 339 -17.03 -5.47 1.45
C ILE A 339 -17.59 -5.60 2.87
N GLY A 340 -18.86 -5.96 3.00
CA GLY A 340 -19.54 -6.20 4.28
C GLY A 340 -19.01 -7.41 5.09
N ASN A 341 -18.04 -8.16 4.57
CA ASN A 341 -17.33 -9.21 5.32
C ASN A 341 -16.08 -8.67 6.05
N CYS A 342 -15.64 -7.44 5.79
CA CYS A 342 -14.54 -6.77 6.48
C CYS A 342 -14.98 -6.31 7.89
N SER A 343 -15.33 -7.25 8.77
CA SER A 343 -16.00 -6.98 10.04
C SER A 343 -15.20 -6.13 11.04
N SER A 344 -13.88 -6.02 10.85
CA SER A 344 -13.00 -5.15 11.65
C SER A 344 -12.93 -3.70 11.14
N LEU A 345 -13.56 -3.36 10.01
CA LEU A 345 -13.36 -2.07 9.34
C LEU A 345 -13.93 -0.93 10.19
N THR A 346 -13.07 0.04 10.51
CA THR A 346 -13.38 1.24 11.30
C THR A 346 -13.42 2.50 10.44
N GLU A 347 -12.69 2.53 9.32
CA GLU A 347 -12.61 3.69 8.43
C GLU A 347 -12.61 3.23 6.97
N LEU A 348 -13.52 3.80 6.19
CA LEU A 348 -13.66 3.57 4.75
C LEU A 348 -13.74 4.92 4.04
N ARG A 349 -12.71 5.22 3.23
CA ARG A 349 -12.64 6.45 2.41
C ARG A 349 -12.78 6.10 0.94
N LEU A 350 -13.73 6.77 0.29
CA LEU A 350 -14.17 6.51 -1.09
C LEU A 350 -14.36 7.81 -1.87
N ASP A 351 -13.77 8.89 -1.38
CA ASP A 351 -13.92 10.24 -1.91
C ASP A 351 -13.33 10.35 -3.33
N PHE A 352 -13.83 11.25 -4.16
CA PHE A 352 -13.40 11.45 -5.55
C PHE A 352 -13.43 10.14 -6.37
N ASN A 353 -14.61 9.54 -6.48
CA ASN A 353 -14.87 8.33 -7.28
C ASN A 353 -16.12 8.55 -8.18
N GLN A 354 -16.63 7.48 -8.80
CA GLN A 354 -17.81 7.53 -9.69
C GLN A 354 -18.99 6.70 -9.14
N LEU A 355 -19.00 6.43 -7.83
CA LEU A 355 -19.95 5.52 -7.19
C LEU A 355 -21.39 6.00 -7.37
N ARG A 356 -22.26 5.11 -7.88
CA ARG A 356 -23.69 5.42 -8.12
C ARG A 356 -24.59 5.02 -6.95
N ALA A 357 -24.16 4.02 -6.18
CA ALA A 357 -24.85 3.52 -5.00
C ALA A 357 -23.85 2.81 -4.07
N LEU A 358 -24.29 2.52 -2.85
CA LEU A 358 -23.60 1.58 -1.96
C LEU A 358 -24.39 0.28 -1.83
N PRO A 359 -23.74 -0.89 -1.76
CA PRO A 359 -24.43 -2.15 -1.54
C PRO A 359 -25.03 -2.20 -0.12
N GLU A 360 -26.19 -2.85 0.03
CA GLU A 360 -26.82 -3.14 1.33
C GLU A 360 -25.94 -4.01 2.26
N ALA A 361 -24.82 -4.54 1.75
CA ALA A 361 -23.79 -5.17 2.57
C ALA A 361 -23.04 -4.18 3.47
N ILE A 362 -23.05 -2.87 3.19
CA ILE A 362 -22.35 -1.87 4.00
C ILE A 362 -22.82 -1.89 5.46
N GLY A 363 -24.11 -2.08 5.71
CA GLY A 363 -24.68 -2.17 7.07
C GLY A 363 -24.33 -3.44 7.86
N LYS A 364 -23.44 -4.30 7.34
CA LYS A 364 -22.78 -5.37 8.11
C LYS A 364 -21.49 -4.90 8.81
N LEU A 365 -20.98 -3.71 8.49
CA LEU A 365 -19.75 -3.17 9.05
C LEU A 365 -20.00 -2.57 10.44
N GLU A 366 -20.32 -3.42 11.41
CA GLU A 366 -20.67 -3.04 12.79
C GLU A 366 -19.55 -2.27 13.54
N CYS A 367 -18.33 -2.27 13.01
CA CYS A 367 -17.19 -1.52 13.56
C CYS A 367 -16.96 -0.16 12.90
N LEU A 368 -17.68 0.18 11.83
CA LEU A 368 -17.40 1.38 11.03
C LEU A 368 -17.69 2.66 11.83
N GLU A 369 -16.68 3.52 11.93
CA GLU A 369 -16.74 4.80 12.63
C GLU A 369 -16.69 5.98 11.67
N ILE A 370 -16.01 5.85 10.53
CA ILE A 370 -15.83 6.88 9.50
C ILE A 370 -16.20 6.30 8.14
N LEU A 371 -17.11 6.97 7.43
CA LEU A 371 -17.46 6.70 6.04
C LEU A 371 -17.49 8.00 5.25
N THR A 372 -16.61 8.14 4.27
CA THR A 372 -16.48 9.35 3.45
C THR A 372 -16.62 9.01 1.96
N LEU A 373 -17.51 9.75 1.29
CA LEU A 373 -18.03 9.51 -0.07
C LEU A 373 -18.09 10.82 -0.88
N HIS A 374 -17.35 11.85 -0.46
CA HIS A 374 -17.31 13.18 -1.06
C HIS A 374 -16.95 13.12 -2.55
N TYR A 375 -17.60 13.90 -3.41
CA TYR A 375 -17.44 13.82 -4.88
C TYR A 375 -17.64 12.40 -5.44
N ASN A 376 -18.91 11.96 -5.45
CA ASN A 376 -19.37 10.74 -6.11
C ASN A 376 -20.69 11.03 -6.86
N ARG A 377 -21.40 10.00 -7.33
CA ARG A 377 -22.69 10.11 -8.05
C ARG A 377 -23.82 9.39 -7.32
N ILE A 378 -23.77 9.35 -5.99
CA ILE A 378 -24.69 8.56 -5.17
C ILE A 378 -26.06 9.23 -5.12
N LYS A 379 -27.10 8.51 -5.59
CA LYS A 379 -28.49 9.00 -5.60
C LYS A 379 -29.27 8.76 -4.31
N GLY A 380 -28.86 7.74 -3.55
CA GLY A 380 -29.50 7.39 -2.28
C GLY A 380 -28.63 6.46 -1.46
N LEU A 381 -28.80 6.54 -0.14
CA LEU A 381 -28.11 5.67 0.81
C LEU A 381 -28.88 4.36 1.03
N PRO A 382 -28.19 3.22 1.19
CA PRO A 382 -28.80 1.92 1.41
C PRO A 382 -29.65 1.90 2.68
N THR A 383 -30.72 1.10 2.69
CA THR A 383 -31.65 1.01 3.83
C THR A 383 -30.98 0.49 5.10
N THR A 384 -29.91 -0.29 4.96
CA THR A 384 -29.10 -0.82 6.07
C THR A 384 -28.09 0.17 6.67
N ILE A 385 -27.96 1.41 6.16
CA ILE A 385 -27.02 2.41 6.71
C ILE A 385 -27.26 2.69 8.21
N GLY A 386 -28.51 2.56 8.67
CA GLY A 386 -28.89 2.69 10.08
C GLY A 386 -28.33 1.61 11.02
N ASN A 387 -27.83 0.49 10.48
CA ASN A 387 -27.20 -0.58 11.26
C ASN A 387 -25.79 -0.21 11.75
N LEU A 388 -25.20 0.86 11.21
CA LEU A 388 -23.85 1.33 11.55
C LEU A 388 -23.85 2.06 12.91
N THR A 389 -24.13 1.31 13.98
CA THR A 389 -24.32 1.81 15.36
C THR A 389 -23.06 2.39 16.02
N LYS A 390 -21.90 2.32 15.36
CA LYS A 390 -20.66 2.99 15.76
C LYS A 390 -20.26 4.17 14.87
N LEU A 391 -21.01 4.47 13.81
CA LEU A 391 -20.67 5.53 12.86
C LEU A 391 -20.66 6.88 13.55
N LYS A 392 -19.54 7.60 13.45
CA LYS A 392 -19.31 8.94 14.04
C LYS A 392 -19.29 10.01 12.96
N GLU A 393 -18.84 9.67 11.77
CA GLU A 393 -18.64 10.60 10.66
C GLU A 393 -19.18 9.99 9.36
N LEU A 394 -20.11 10.71 8.74
CA LEU A 394 -20.63 10.42 7.41
C LEU A 394 -20.51 11.67 6.54
N ASP A 395 -19.67 11.62 5.51
CA ASP A 395 -19.61 12.63 4.46
C ASP A 395 -20.16 12.04 3.16
N VAL A 396 -21.22 12.64 2.64
CA VAL A 396 -21.88 12.33 1.37
C VAL A 396 -22.13 13.62 0.57
N SER A 397 -21.26 14.61 0.76
CA SER A 397 -21.33 15.88 0.04
C SER A 397 -20.89 15.75 -1.41
N PHE A 398 -21.30 16.71 -2.26
CA PHE A 398 -20.99 16.68 -3.70
C PHE A 398 -21.39 15.35 -4.37
N ASN A 399 -22.67 14.98 -4.22
CA ASN A 399 -23.28 13.77 -4.76
C ASN A 399 -24.59 14.13 -5.49
N GLU A 400 -25.36 13.11 -5.88
CA GLU A 400 -26.66 13.26 -6.58
C GLU A 400 -27.85 12.88 -5.66
N LEU A 401 -27.75 13.08 -4.34
CA LEU A 401 -28.72 12.56 -3.37
C LEU A 401 -30.13 13.17 -3.55
N GLU A 402 -31.08 12.33 -3.96
CA GLU A 402 -32.50 12.71 -4.09
C GLU A 402 -33.19 12.77 -2.72
N SER A 403 -32.77 11.93 -1.77
CA SER A 403 -33.29 11.94 -0.40
C SER A 403 -32.36 11.22 0.58
N ILE A 404 -32.47 11.62 1.85
CA ILE A 404 -31.87 10.93 2.99
C ILE A 404 -32.95 10.03 3.62
N THR A 405 -32.66 8.73 3.76
CA THR A 405 -33.62 7.76 4.30
C THR A 405 -33.84 7.95 5.81
N GLU A 406 -35.06 7.71 6.29
CA GLU A 406 -35.35 7.73 7.74
C GLU A 406 -34.47 6.74 8.52
N ASN A 407 -34.00 5.67 7.87
CA ASN A 407 -33.14 4.66 8.50
C ASN A 407 -31.77 5.21 8.94
N LEU A 408 -31.24 6.26 8.31
CA LEU A 408 -30.02 6.92 8.80
C LEU A 408 -30.18 7.41 10.25
N CYS A 409 -31.39 7.75 10.66
CA CYS A 409 -31.70 8.23 12.02
C CYS A 409 -31.58 7.14 13.11
N PHE A 410 -31.28 5.89 12.75
CA PHE A 410 -30.92 4.83 13.70
C PHE A 410 -29.41 4.80 14.04
N ALA A 411 -28.56 5.47 13.27
CA ALA A 411 -27.13 5.62 13.56
C ALA A 411 -26.88 6.66 14.67
N VAL A 412 -27.43 6.42 15.86
CA VAL A 412 -27.49 7.37 17.00
C VAL A 412 -26.12 7.82 17.54
N SER A 413 -25.04 7.14 17.14
CA SER A 413 -23.65 7.51 17.44
C SER A 413 -23.11 8.68 16.60
N LEU A 414 -23.81 9.06 15.52
CA LEU A 414 -23.31 10.00 14.52
C LEU A 414 -23.06 11.39 15.12
N LYS A 415 -21.85 11.91 14.90
CA LYS A 415 -21.36 13.20 15.41
C LYS A 415 -21.21 14.24 14.31
N LYS A 416 -20.81 13.82 13.10
CA LYS A 416 -20.74 14.67 11.92
C LYS A 416 -21.55 14.05 10.78
N LEU A 417 -22.40 14.86 10.18
CA LEU A 417 -23.14 14.54 8.96
C LEU A 417 -22.94 15.68 7.97
N ASN A 418 -22.27 15.42 6.86
CA ASN A 418 -22.16 16.34 5.75
C ASN A 418 -22.97 15.79 4.56
N VAL A 419 -24.02 16.51 4.19
CA VAL A 419 -24.91 16.17 3.06
C VAL A 419 -25.01 17.32 2.06
N GLY A 420 -24.20 18.37 2.21
CA GLY A 420 -24.27 19.55 1.36
C GLY A 420 -23.80 19.31 -0.08
N ASN A 421 -24.08 20.26 -0.97
CA ASN A 421 -23.75 20.22 -2.38
C ASN A 421 -24.37 19.02 -3.13
N ASN A 422 -25.57 18.58 -2.72
CA ASN A 422 -26.43 17.64 -3.48
C ASN A 422 -27.45 18.43 -4.32
N PHE A 423 -26.91 19.38 -5.10
CA PHE A 423 -27.64 20.47 -5.75
C PHE A 423 -28.80 19.99 -6.64
N ALA A 424 -29.90 20.75 -6.64
CA ALA A 424 -31.20 20.48 -7.30
C ALA A 424 -32.09 19.37 -6.68
N ASP A 425 -31.52 18.31 -6.11
CA ASP A 425 -32.29 17.10 -5.77
C ASP A 425 -32.64 16.95 -4.27
N LEU A 426 -31.73 17.29 -3.33
CA LEU A 426 -32.03 17.14 -1.90
C LEU A 426 -32.96 18.25 -1.37
N ARG A 427 -34.23 17.90 -1.10
CA ARG A 427 -35.30 18.86 -0.73
C ARG A 427 -35.73 18.86 0.74
N ALA A 428 -35.39 17.82 1.50
CA ALA A 428 -35.80 17.68 2.90
C ALA A 428 -34.86 16.78 3.68
N LEU A 429 -34.68 17.08 4.97
CA LEU A 429 -34.11 16.16 5.95
C LEU A 429 -35.17 15.13 6.42
N PRO A 430 -34.76 13.93 6.87
CA PRO A 430 -35.68 12.93 7.37
C PRO A 430 -36.42 13.44 8.61
N ARG A 431 -37.69 13.07 8.77
CA ARG A 431 -38.55 13.53 9.87
C ARG A 431 -38.00 13.12 11.23
N SER A 432 -37.20 12.06 11.28
CA SER A 432 -36.60 11.51 12.49
C SER A 432 -35.17 12.02 12.76
N ILE A 433 -34.67 13.04 12.05
CA ILE A 433 -33.29 13.55 12.19
C ILE A 433 -32.90 13.86 13.65
N GLY A 434 -33.87 14.29 14.47
CA GLY A 434 -33.69 14.53 15.90
C GLY A 434 -33.23 13.33 16.75
N ASN A 435 -33.36 12.09 16.24
CA ASN A 435 -32.87 10.89 16.90
C ASN A 435 -31.33 10.83 16.93
N LEU A 436 -30.64 11.62 16.10
CA LEU A 436 -29.19 11.76 16.12
C LEU A 436 -28.73 12.64 17.29
N GLU A 437 -29.02 12.20 18.53
CA GLU A 437 -28.75 12.96 19.76
C GLU A 437 -27.25 13.22 20.03
N MET A 438 -26.37 12.53 19.31
CA MET A 438 -24.91 12.72 19.35
C MET A 438 -24.40 13.72 18.31
N LEU A 439 -25.25 14.25 17.43
CA LEU A 439 -24.83 15.10 16.31
C LEU A 439 -24.29 16.44 16.81
N GLU A 440 -23.00 16.67 16.52
CA GLU A 440 -22.25 17.87 16.89
C GLU A 440 -22.09 18.81 15.67
N GLN A 441 -22.06 18.25 14.46
CA GLN A 441 -21.88 18.99 13.20
C GLN A 441 -22.86 18.48 12.13
N LEU A 442 -23.57 19.41 11.49
CA LEU A 442 -24.44 19.15 10.35
C LEU A 442 -24.19 20.19 9.25
N ASP A 443 -23.94 19.74 8.03
CA ASP A 443 -23.77 20.59 6.85
C ASP A 443 -24.82 20.21 5.80
N ILE A 444 -25.66 21.18 5.42
CA ILE A 444 -26.74 21.08 4.42
C ILE A 444 -26.64 22.21 3.37
N SER A 445 -25.42 22.74 3.19
CA SER A 445 -25.15 23.88 2.30
C SER A 445 -25.36 23.49 0.83
N ASP A 446 -25.74 24.44 -0.03
CA ASP A 446 -26.00 24.26 -1.46
C ASP A 446 -27.10 23.24 -1.84
N ASP A 447 -27.90 22.79 -0.88
CA ASP A 447 -29.08 21.93 -1.10
C ASP A 447 -30.36 22.74 -1.35
N GLN A 448 -31.49 22.06 -1.65
CA GLN A 448 -32.80 22.68 -1.89
C GLN A 448 -33.76 22.60 -0.68
N ILE A 449 -33.23 22.43 0.53
CA ILE A 449 -33.99 22.29 1.77
C ILE A 449 -34.63 23.62 2.18
N ARG A 450 -35.96 23.64 2.31
CA ARG A 450 -36.72 24.85 2.72
C ARG A 450 -37.15 24.86 4.18
N ILE A 451 -37.44 23.70 4.75
CA ILE A 451 -38.06 23.55 6.07
C ILE A 451 -37.32 22.46 6.84
N LEU A 452 -36.88 22.75 8.06
CA LEU A 452 -36.37 21.75 8.99
C LEU A 452 -37.53 20.99 9.64
N PRO A 453 -37.42 19.66 9.84
CA PRO A 453 -38.46 18.85 10.49
C PRO A 453 -38.57 19.16 11.99
N ASP A 454 -39.76 18.94 12.57
CA ASP A 454 -40.03 19.22 13.99
C ASP A 454 -39.05 18.55 14.97
N SER A 455 -38.51 17.36 14.62
CA SER A 455 -37.56 16.63 15.46
C SER A 455 -36.21 17.32 15.58
N PHE A 456 -35.87 18.26 14.69
CA PHE A 456 -34.62 19.04 14.75
C PHE A 456 -34.43 19.74 16.11
N ARG A 457 -35.54 20.04 16.81
CA ARG A 457 -35.54 20.56 18.19
C ARG A 457 -34.83 19.66 19.23
N LEU A 458 -34.60 18.39 18.91
CA LEU A 458 -33.95 17.40 19.80
C LEU A 458 -32.42 17.40 19.69
N LEU A 459 -31.85 18.06 18.68
CA LEU A 459 -30.40 18.09 18.39
C LEU A 459 -29.60 18.99 19.36
N SER A 460 -29.76 18.75 20.66
CA SER A 460 -29.19 19.55 21.76
C SER A 460 -27.66 19.67 21.71
N LYS A 461 -26.95 18.68 21.15
CA LYS A 461 -25.49 18.69 21.02
C LYS A 461 -24.96 19.42 19.78
N LEU A 462 -25.82 19.90 18.89
CA LEU A 462 -25.42 20.51 17.63
C LEU A 462 -24.67 21.84 17.85
N ARG A 463 -23.42 21.91 17.43
CA ARG A 463 -22.52 23.07 17.59
C ARG A 463 -22.26 23.76 16.27
N VAL A 464 -22.03 22.98 15.22
CA VAL A 464 -21.83 23.48 13.85
C VAL A 464 -23.06 23.12 13.05
N PHE A 465 -23.70 24.15 12.47
CA PHE A 465 -24.77 23.98 11.51
C PHE A 465 -24.50 24.92 10.35
N ARG A 466 -24.27 24.35 9.17
CA ARG A 466 -23.99 25.10 7.94
C ARG A 466 -25.16 24.93 6.97
N THR A 467 -25.58 26.06 6.41
CA THR A 467 -26.74 26.21 5.53
C THR A 467 -26.43 27.26 4.46
N ASP A 468 -25.19 27.31 4.01
CA ASP A 468 -24.74 28.32 3.05
C ASP A 468 -25.41 28.04 1.70
N GLU A 469 -25.91 29.09 1.04
CA GLU A 469 -26.76 29.04 -0.17
C GLU A 469 -28.07 28.18 -0.11
N THR A 470 -28.36 27.49 0.99
CA THR A 470 -29.62 26.75 1.19
C THR A 470 -30.85 27.71 1.18
N PRO A 471 -31.96 27.40 0.48
CA PRO A 471 -33.15 28.26 0.41
C PRO A 471 -34.07 28.11 1.63
N LEU A 472 -33.50 28.19 2.84
CA LEU A 472 -34.19 27.93 4.10
C LEU A 472 -35.24 29.02 4.43
N GLU A 473 -36.50 28.60 4.50
CA GLU A 473 -37.66 29.41 4.89
C GLU A 473 -37.96 29.25 6.40
N VAL A 474 -37.82 28.04 6.94
CA VAL A 474 -38.06 27.70 8.34
C VAL A 474 -36.90 26.84 8.87
N PRO A 475 -36.07 27.35 9.80
CA PRO A 475 -36.08 28.70 10.37
C PRO A 475 -35.72 29.80 9.35
N PRO A 476 -36.10 31.07 9.61
CA PRO A 476 -35.66 32.20 8.79
C PRO A 476 -34.13 32.32 8.74
N ARG A 477 -33.59 32.73 7.59
CA ARG A 477 -32.13 32.89 7.35
C ARG A 477 -31.39 33.71 8.41
N GLN A 478 -32.04 34.68 9.05
CA GLN A 478 -31.46 35.46 10.14
C GLN A 478 -31.17 34.60 11.38
N VAL A 479 -32.03 33.63 11.70
CA VAL A 479 -31.85 32.69 12.81
C VAL A 479 -30.74 31.69 12.49
N ALA A 480 -30.68 31.18 11.24
CA ALA A 480 -29.59 30.32 10.79
C ALA A 480 -28.21 30.97 10.98
N LYS A 481 -28.08 32.27 10.65
CA LYS A 481 -26.86 33.06 10.86
C LYS A 481 -26.46 33.30 12.33
N LEU A 482 -27.35 33.04 13.30
CA LEU A 482 -27.02 33.07 14.72
C LEU A 482 -26.39 31.74 15.22
N GLY A 483 -26.33 30.72 14.35
CA GLY A 483 -25.69 29.44 14.61
C GLY A 483 -26.63 28.34 15.13
N ALA A 484 -26.08 27.12 15.25
CA ALA A 484 -26.82 25.88 15.50
C ALA A 484 -27.79 25.96 16.69
N GLN A 485 -27.34 26.47 17.84
CA GLN A 485 -28.15 26.50 19.07
C GLN A 485 -29.33 27.48 18.95
N ALA A 486 -29.19 28.59 18.22
CA ALA A 486 -30.30 29.51 17.95
C ALA A 486 -31.36 28.88 17.05
N VAL A 487 -30.94 28.07 16.07
CA VAL A 487 -31.85 27.26 15.23
C VAL A 487 -32.58 26.21 16.05
N VAL A 488 -31.88 25.44 16.88
CA VAL A 488 -32.50 24.40 17.74
C VAL A 488 -33.52 25.03 18.68
N GLN A 489 -33.19 26.15 19.35
CA GLN A 489 -34.14 26.86 20.22
C GLN A 489 -35.35 27.39 19.45
N PHE A 490 -35.16 27.97 18.26
CA PHE A 490 -36.27 28.40 17.42
C PHE A 490 -37.20 27.24 17.07
N MET A 491 -36.67 26.05 16.77
CA MET A 491 -37.49 24.86 16.49
C MET A 491 -38.21 24.34 17.74
N VAL A 492 -37.62 24.44 18.93
CA VAL A 492 -38.31 24.18 20.22
C VAL A 492 -39.52 25.12 20.36
N ASP A 493 -39.30 26.42 20.23
CA ASP A 493 -40.33 27.44 20.42
C ASP A 493 -41.43 27.37 19.35
N LEU A 494 -41.06 27.10 18.10
CA LEU A 494 -41.99 26.95 16.98
C LEU A 494 -42.98 25.81 17.22
N VAL A 495 -42.49 24.63 17.60
CA VAL A 495 -43.34 23.46 17.83
C VAL A 495 -44.16 23.65 19.11
N ALA A 496 -43.58 24.17 20.19
CA ALA A 496 -44.33 24.47 21.42
C ALA A 496 -45.49 25.44 21.18
N ASN A 497 -45.27 26.51 20.39
CA ASN A 497 -46.31 27.47 20.02
C ASN A 497 -47.38 26.87 19.10
N ARG A 498 -47.05 25.88 18.27
CA ARG A 498 -48.01 25.16 17.43
C ARG A 498 -48.86 24.22 18.28
N ASP A 499 -48.23 23.46 19.16
CA ASP A 499 -48.90 22.48 20.02
C ASP A 499 -49.85 23.20 21.01
N ALA A 500 -49.44 24.35 21.58
CA ALA A 500 -50.29 25.21 22.41
C ALA A 500 -51.51 25.80 21.66
N LYS A 501 -51.39 26.04 20.34
CA LYS A 501 -52.52 26.50 19.50
C LYS A 501 -53.45 25.37 19.04
N SER A 502 -52.98 24.12 19.11
CA SER A 502 -53.75 22.94 18.70
C SER A 502 -54.58 22.32 19.83
N GLN A 503 -54.29 22.68 21.09
CA GLN A 503 -55.18 22.36 22.21
C GLN A 503 -56.48 23.18 22.12
N PRO A 504 -57.67 22.56 22.21
CA PRO A 504 -58.92 23.29 22.17
C PRO A 504 -59.10 24.14 23.44
N VAL A 505 -59.47 25.41 23.26
CA VAL A 505 -59.88 26.32 24.34
C VAL A 505 -61.25 25.88 24.88
N ASP A 506 -61.25 24.88 25.77
CA ASP A 506 -62.45 24.23 26.29
C ASP A 506 -62.73 24.54 27.78
N GLU A 507 -62.51 25.81 28.16
CA GLU A 507 -62.68 26.28 29.55
C GLU A 507 -63.60 27.50 29.78
N GLU A 508 -64.16 28.14 28.74
CA GLU A 508 -65.20 29.20 28.93
C GLU A 508 -66.64 28.78 28.57
N LYS A 509 -66.85 27.73 27.76
CA LYS A 509 -68.20 27.33 27.32
C LYS A 509 -68.98 26.44 28.31
N LYS A 510 -68.33 25.92 29.35
CA LYS A 510 -69.00 25.09 30.39
C LYS A 510 -69.64 25.91 31.50
N SER A 511 -69.22 27.15 31.72
CA SER A 511 -69.83 28.04 32.74
C SER A 511 -71.17 28.63 32.28
N PHE A 512 -71.33 28.94 30.98
CA PHE A 512 -72.52 29.64 30.48
C PHE A 512 -73.80 28.77 30.42
N TRP A 513 -73.67 27.44 30.27
CA TRP A 513 -74.81 26.52 30.19
C TRP A 513 -75.31 26.01 31.56
N LEU A 514 -74.52 26.19 32.62
CA LEU A 514 -74.92 25.80 33.98
C LEU A 514 -75.67 26.91 34.74
N THR A 515 -75.60 28.17 34.28
CA THR A 515 -76.31 29.30 34.93
C THR A 515 -77.71 29.56 34.36
N LEU A 516 -78.10 28.93 33.24
CA LEU A 516 -79.41 29.11 32.60
C LEU A 516 -80.42 27.99 32.88
N CYS A 517 -79.98 26.84 33.43
CA CYS A 517 -80.84 25.69 33.72
C CYS A 517 -81.49 25.70 35.11
N SER A 518 -81.37 26.79 35.88
CA SER A 518 -81.84 26.86 37.28
C SER A 518 -83.16 27.62 37.50
N ILE A 519 -83.85 28.07 36.43
CA ILE A 519 -85.03 28.97 36.55
C ILE A 519 -86.36 28.31 36.13
N CYS A 520 -86.36 27.16 35.44
CA CYS A 520 -87.59 26.56 34.89
C CYS A 520 -87.85 25.10 35.30
N TRP A 521 -88.50 24.91 36.44
CA TRP A 521 -89.31 23.71 36.79
C TRP A 521 -90.61 24.23 37.45
N PRO A 522 -91.81 23.65 37.21
CA PRO A 522 -92.20 22.26 37.49
C PRO A 522 -92.79 21.54 36.22
N PHE A 523 -93.49 20.39 36.19
CA PHE A 523 -93.98 19.47 37.23
C PHE A 523 -94.26 18.04 36.70
N ARG A 524 -94.22 17.04 37.61
CA ARG A 524 -95.08 15.83 37.74
C ARG A 524 -95.28 14.79 36.59
N LYS A 525 -94.85 13.54 36.91
CA LYS A 525 -95.61 12.25 36.96
C LYS A 525 -96.21 11.70 35.64
N ARG A 526 -96.21 10.39 35.30
CA ARG A 526 -95.80 9.05 35.84
C ARG A 526 -95.12 8.31 34.65
N GLY A 527 -94.30 7.24 34.72
CA GLY A 527 -94.16 6.10 35.62
C GLY A 527 -94.36 4.79 34.82
N ALA A 528 -93.56 3.74 35.07
CA ALA A 528 -93.59 2.39 34.44
C ALA A 528 -93.05 2.29 32.97
N ILE A 529 -92.46 1.19 32.45
CA ILE A 529 -92.00 -0.12 33.00
C ILE A 529 -91.00 -0.81 32.00
N THR A 530 -90.06 -1.64 32.51
CA THR A 530 -89.22 -2.71 31.86
C THR A 530 -88.37 -2.50 30.60
N SER A 531 -87.09 -2.88 30.76
CA SER A 531 -86.19 -3.67 29.87
C SER A 531 -86.73 -4.26 28.55
N VAL A 532 -85.91 -4.21 27.49
CA VAL A 532 -84.86 -5.23 27.18
C VAL A 532 -83.59 -4.49 26.76
#